data_AF-A0AAN5W998-F1
#
_entry.id   AF-A0AAN5W998-F1
#
_cell.length_a   1.000
_cell.length_b   1.000
_cell.length_c   1.000
_cell.angle_alpha   90.00
_cell.angle_beta   90.00
_cell.angle_gamma   90.00
#
_symmetry.space_group_name_H-M   'P 1'
#
loop_
_entity.id
_entity.type
_entity.pdbx_description
1 polymer ?
#
loop_
_entity_poly.entity_id
_entity_poly.type
_entity_poly.pdbx_seq_one_letter_code
_entity_poly.pdbx_strand_id
1 'polypeptide(L)' 'MTYLKRASRKIEDKILAETRKVNQQFDIPMDEDLKVYLRLKSDGSIMLNKTGQVGMTVLSDRDILNEITSGKVFSLQDNF' A
#
# COMPACT_ATOMS: atom_id res chain seq x y z
N MET A 1 -1.84 7.07 -13.82
CA MET A 1 -1.90 5.60 -13.65
C MET A 1 -0.75 5.19 -12.75
N THR A 2 -1.06 4.55 -11.63
CA THR A 2 -0.09 4.27 -10.57
C THR A 2 0.03 2.76 -10.42
N TYR A 3 1.23 2.25 -10.60
CA TYR A 3 1.48 0.81 -10.50
C TYR A 3 1.89 0.45 -9.07
N LEU A 4 1.63 -0.79 -8.69
CA LEU A 4 2.06 -1.32 -7.39
C LEU A 4 3.12 -2.39 -7.58
N LYS A 5 4.11 -2.35 -6.71
CA LYS A 5 5.07 -3.43 -6.53
C LYS A 5 5.08 -3.83 -5.07
N ARG A 6 4.90 -5.12 -4.78
CA ARG A 6 4.98 -5.61 -3.41
C ARG A 6 6.36 -5.26 -2.83
N ALA A 7 6.36 -4.72 -1.62
CA ALA A 7 7.59 -4.40 -0.91
C ALA A 7 8.38 -5.68 -0.62
N SER A 8 9.69 -5.55 -0.41
CA SER A 8 10.46 -6.68 0.07
C SER A 8 10.00 -7.08 1.47
N ARG A 9 10.12 -8.37 1.81
CA ARG A 9 9.68 -8.91 3.11
C ARG A 9 10.21 -8.10 4.30
N LYS A 10 11.47 -7.65 4.24
CA LYS A 10 12.09 -6.82 5.29
C LYS A 10 11.37 -5.49 5.50
N ILE A 11 10.93 -4.83 4.43
CA ILE A 11 10.20 -3.56 4.50
C ILE A 11 8.76 -3.81 4.92
N GLU A 12 8.13 -4.83 4.34
CA GLU A 12 6.76 -5.25 4.64
C GLU A 12 6.60 -5.58 6.14
N ASP A 13 7.43 -6.47 6.68
CA ASP A 13 7.36 -6.89 8.09
C ASP A 13 7.52 -5.71 9.05
N LYS A 14 8.43 -4.78 8.73
CA LYS A 14 8.65 -3.58 9.53
C LYS A 14 7.40 -2.69 9.56
N ILE A 15 6.81 -2.43 8.40
CA ILE A 15 5.64 -1.55 8.30
C ILE A 15 4.43 -2.21 8.94
N LEU A 16 4.18 -3.49 8.69
CA LEU A 16 3.08 -4.23 9.31
C LEU A 16 3.21 -4.28 10.84
N ALA A 17 4.44 -4.38 11.38
CA ALA A 17 4.65 -4.31 12.82
C ALA A 17 4.29 -2.94 13.40
N GLU A 18 4.66 -1.85 12.74
CA GLU A 18 4.27 -0.49 13.17
C GLU A 18 2.76 -0.25 13.01
N THR A 19 2.15 -0.72 11.90
CA THR A 19 0.69 -0.66 11.71
C THR A 19 -0.05 -1.40 12.81
N ARG A 20 0.39 -2.62 13.18
CA ARG A 20 -0.21 -3.37 14.30
C ARG A 20 -0.15 -2.59 15.61
N LYS A 21 0.98 -1.98 15.94
CA LYS A 21 1.12 -1.17 17.17
C LYS A 21 0.13 -0.02 17.20
N VAL A 22 0.03 0.73 16.10
CA VAL A 22 -0.90 1.86 15.98
C VAL A 22 -2.34 1.36 16.07
N ASN A 23 -2.70 0.32 15.33
CA ASN A 23 -4.07 -0.21 15.35
C ASN A 23 -4.47 -0.72 16.74
N GLN A 24 -3.57 -1.41 17.45
CA GLN A 24 -3.80 -1.84 18.84
C GLN A 24 -3.97 -0.66 19.80
N GLN A 25 -3.23 0.44 19.59
CA GLN A 25 -3.35 1.64 20.42
C GLN A 25 -4.73 2.32 20.28
N PHE A 26 -5.37 2.19 19.11
CA PHE A 26 -6.63 2.87 18.78
C PHE A 26 -7.82 1.90 18.63
N ASP A 27 -7.68 0.64 19.05
CA ASP A 27 -8.69 -0.43 18.90
C ASP A 27 -9.24 -0.55 17.47
N ILE A 28 -8.38 -0.34 16.46
CA ILE A 28 -8.74 -0.45 15.05
C ILE A 28 -8.59 -1.93 14.64
N PRO A 29 -9.65 -2.57 14.14
CA PRO A 29 -9.55 -3.94 13.63
C PRO A 29 -8.56 -4.00 12.47
N MET A 30 -7.77 -5.08 12.41
CA MET A 30 -6.76 -5.27 11.37
C MET A 30 -7.05 -6.57 10.61
N ASP A 31 -7.07 -6.48 9.28
CA ASP A 31 -7.15 -7.65 8.43
C ASP A 31 -5.89 -8.53 8.57
N GLU A 32 -6.07 -9.85 8.49
CA GLU A 32 -4.97 -10.81 8.68
C GLU A 32 -4.03 -10.88 7.46
N ASP A 33 -4.51 -10.45 6.30
CA ASP A 33 -3.86 -10.63 4.99
C ASP A 33 -3.24 -9.34 4.42
N LEU A 34 -3.00 -8.33 5.26
CA LEU A 34 -2.40 -7.07 4.83
C LEU A 34 -1.01 -7.26 4.23
N LYS A 35 -0.77 -6.59 3.10
CA LYS A 35 0.49 -6.54 2.37
C LYS A 35 0.89 -5.09 2.09
N VAL A 36 2.18 -4.86 1.92
CA VAL A 36 2.73 -3.51 1.70
C VAL A 36 3.19 -3.37 0.27
N TYR A 37 2.78 -2.29 -0.38
CA TYR A 37 3.10 -2.01 -1.78
C TYR A 37 3.79 -0.67 -1.94
N LEU A 38 4.85 -0.66 -2.75
CA LEU A 38 5.48 0.54 -3.26
C LEU A 38 4.62 1.10 -4.40
N ARG A 39 4.35 2.40 -4.37
CA ARG A 39 3.68 3.11 -5.45
C ARG A 39 4.71 3.49 -6.51
N LEU A 40 4.42 3.19 -7.76
CA LEU A 40 5.28 3.47 -8.90
C LEU A 40 4.59 4.44 -9.86
N LYS A 41 5.39 5.29 -10.49
CA LYS A 41 4.98 6.12 -11.62
C LYS A 41 4.81 5.28 -12.88
N SER A 42 4.31 5.90 -13.95
CA SER A 42 4.09 5.23 -15.23
C SER A 42 5.37 4.74 -15.92
N ASP A 43 6.51 5.36 -15.62
CA ASP A 43 7.84 4.97 -16.09
C ASP A 43 8.48 3.86 -15.23
N GLY A 44 7.76 3.34 -14.22
CA GLY A 44 8.24 2.31 -13.30
C GLY A 44 9.12 2.83 -12.17
N SER A 45 9.43 4.13 -12.12
CA SER A 45 10.17 4.73 -11.02
C SER A 45 9.32 4.81 -9.74
N ILE A 46 9.98 4.83 -8.58
CA ILE A 46 9.30 4.92 -7.28
C ILE A 46 8.65 6.30 -7.13
N MET A 47 7.38 6.31 -6.74
CA MET A 47 6.67 7.52 -6.39
C MET A 47 7.15 8.01 -5.02
N LEU A 48 7.45 9.30 -4.92
CA LEU A 48 7.80 9.95 -3.66
C LEU A 48 6.65 10.85 -3.22
N ASN A 49 6.41 10.94 -1.91
CA ASN A 49 5.50 11.93 -1.34
C ASN A 49 6.14 13.33 -1.35
N LYS A 50 5.40 14.36 -0.89
CA LYS A 50 5.87 15.75 -0.84
C LYS A 50 7.13 15.97 0.00
N THR A 51 7.40 15.08 0.95
CA THR A 51 8.60 15.14 1.82
C THR A 51 9.78 14.36 1.25
N GLY A 52 9.66 13.83 0.02
CA GLY A 52 10.70 13.04 -0.64
C GLY A 52 10.81 11.59 -0.15
N GLN A 53 9.88 11.13 0.67
CA GLN A 53 9.85 9.75 1.15
C GLN A 53 9.13 8.83 0.16
N VAL A 54 9.49 7.55 0.19
CA VAL A 54 8.88 6.53 -0.68
C VAL A 54 7.39 6.40 -0.39
N GLY A 55 6.57 6.62 -1.42
CA GLY A 55 5.14 6.42 -1.38
C GLY A 55 4.81 4.93 -1.27
N MET A 56 4.17 4.56 -0.16
CA MET A 56 3.75 3.17 0.10
C MET A 56 2.26 3.15 0.43
N THR A 57 1.64 2.00 0.23
CA THR A 57 0.25 1.74 0.61
C THR A 57 0.16 0.34 1.22
N VAL A 58 -0.82 0.15 2.10
CA VAL A 58 -1.12 -1.13 2.75
C VAL A 58 -2.49 -1.58 2.24
N LEU A 59 -2.57 -2.79 1.71
CA LEU A 59 -3.78 -3.34 1.09
C LEU A 59 -3.94 -4.82 1.49
N SER A 60 -5.19 -5.25 1.68
CA SER A 60 -5.53 -6.68 1.77
C SER A 60 -5.57 -7.34 0.39
N ASP A 61 -5.57 -8.67 0.33
CA ASP A 61 -5.79 -9.37 -0.94
C ASP A 61 -7.20 -9.12 -1.48
N ARG A 62 -8.16 -8.93 -0.57
CA ARG A 62 -9.53 -8.57 -0.93
C ARG A 62 -9.59 -7.20 -1.63
N ASP A 63 -8.87 -6.20 -1.13
CA ASP A 63 -8.83 -4.88 -1.77
C ASP A 63 -8.28 -4.96 -3.20
N ILE A 64 -7.20 -5.71 -3.37
CA ILE A 64 -6.58 -5.92 -4.69
C ILE A 64 -7.53 -6.66 -5.62
N LEU A 65 -8.18 -7.72 -5.13
CA LEU A 65 -9.12 -8.50 -5.92
C LEU A 65 -10.33 -7.66 -6.35
N ASN A 66 -10.92 -6.90 -5.42
CA ASN A 66 -12.04 -6.00 -5.70
C ASN A 66 -11.68 -5.00 -6.79
N GLU A 67 -10.48 -4.44 -6.72
CA GLU A 67 -10.00 -3.46 -7.68
C GLU A 67 -9.76 -4.07 -9.06
N ILE A 68 -9.09 -5.23 -9.14
CA ILE A 68 -8.88 -5.96 -10.41
C ILE A 68 -10.22 -6.33 -11.06
N THR A 69 -11.18 -6.80 -10.25
CA THR A 69 -12.48 -7.27 -10.74
C THR A 69 -13.48 -6.14 -11.00
N SER A 70 -13.22 -4.92 -10.52
CA SER A 70 -14.08 -3.75 -10.74
C SER A 70 -14.12 -3.27 -12.20
N GLY A 71 -13.22 -3.77 -13.06
CA GLY A 71 -13.06 -3.31 -14.44
C GLY A 71 -12.47 -1.90 -14.55
N LYS A 72 -12.16 -1.25 -13.42
CA LYS A 72 -11.43 0.02 -13.40
C LYS A 72 -9.94 -0.29 -13.52
N VAL A 73 -9.24 0.54 -14.30
CA VAL A 73 -7.78 0.53 -14.27
C VAL A 73 -7.35 0.87 -12.85
N PHE A 74 -6.73 -0.08 -12.15
CA PHE A 74 -6.28 0.16 -10.78
C PHE A 74 -5.35 1.37 -10.74
N SER A 75 -5.85 2.46 -10.19
CA SER A 75 -5.08 3.68 -10.02
C SER A 75 -5.53 4.34 -8.72
N LEU A 76 -4.63 4.38 -7.75
CA LEU A 76 -4.82 5.18 -6.54
C LEU A 76 -4.85 6.65 -6.97
N GLN A 77 -6.00 7.32 -6.81
CA GLN A 77 -6.12 8.75 -7.09
C GLN A 77 -5.05 9.53 -6.31
N ASP A 78 -4.26 10.33 -7.02
CA ASP A 78 -3.24 11.18 -6.43
C ASP A 78 -3.90 12.38 -5.75
N ASN A 79 -4.30 12.21 -4.48
CA ASN A 79 -4.56 13.32 -3.57
C ASN A 79 -3.30 13.57 -2.74
N PHE A 80 -2.21 14.00 -3.40
CA PHE A 80 -1.01 14.51 -2.73
C PHE A 80 -0.82 15.97 -3.07
#